data_AF-A0A091VG76-F1
#
_entry.id   AF-A0A091VG76-F1
#
_cell.length_a   1.000
_cell.length_b   1.000
_cell.length_c   1.000
_cell.angle_alpha   90.00
_cell.angle_beta   90.00
_cell.angle_gamma   90.00
#
_symmetry.space_group_name_H-M   'P 1'
#
loop_
_entity.id
_entity.type
_entity.pdbx_description
1 polymer ?
#
loop_
_entity_poly.entity_id
_entity_poly.type
_entity_poly.pdbx_seq_one_letter_code
_entity_poly.pdbx_strand_id
1 'polypeptide(L)'
;KNHAMYPMLVLLGLAALLGASQGSTDCYGSVSGIETTGASCKTAKPEGLSYCGVKASETIAERDLEAMAQYKTLIEEVGKKLCVEPAIIAGIISRESHAGTILKDGWGDNGNGFGLMQVDKNSHTPVGAWNSEAHITQGTDILVSMIKTIQAKFPSWTKDQQLKGKVQA
;
A
#
# COMPACT_ATOMS: atom_id res chain seq x y z
N LYS A 1 -0.63 -19.57 -14.42
CA LYS A 1 -0.49 -19.82 -12.97
C LYS A 1 -0.94 -18.54 -12.29
N ASN A 2 -2.13 -18.55 -11.69
CA ASN A 2 -2.72 -17.36 -11.09
C ASN A 2 -1.88 -17.00 -9.86
N HIS A 3 -1.14 -15.89 -9.90
CA HIS A 3 -0.55 -15.34 -8.69
C HIS A 3 -1.69 -14.83 -7.81
N ALA A 4 -2.11 -15.66 -6.87
CA ALA A 4 -2.96 -15.25 -5.79
C ALA A 4 -2.21 -14.15 -5.03
N MET A 5 -2.65 -12.90 -5.19
CA MET A 5 -2.34 -11.84 -4.26
C MET A 5 -2.71 -12.36 -2.85
N TYR A 6 -1.71 -12.38 -1.96
CA TYR A 6 -1.85 -12.88 -0.59
C TYR A 6 -2.17 -11.72 0.35
N PRO A 7 -3.07 -11.91 1.35
CA PRO A 7 -3.76 -10.81 2.02
C PRO A 7 -2.83 -9.80 2.67
N MET A 8 -3.03 -8.55 2.26
CA MET A 8 -2.37 -7.31 2.67
C MET A 8 -3.05 -6.77 3.93
N LEU A 9 -2.30 -6.52 5.01
CA LEU A 9 -2.74 -5.75 6.18
C LEU A 9 -1.52 -5.18 6.94
N VAL A 10 -1.08 -3.99 6.54
CA VAL A 10 -0.18 -3.10 7.30
C VAL A 10 -0.75 -1.70 7.23
N LEU A 11 -1.84 -1.42 7.94
CA LEU A 11 -2.48 -0.10 7.92
C LEU A 11 -3.07 0.18 9.30
N LEU A 12 -2.31 0.94 10.10
CA LEU A 12 -2.77 1.79 11.20
C LEU A 12 -1.60 2.64 11.74
N GLY A 13 -0.35 2.13 11.71
CA GLY A 13 0.83 2.85 12.22
C GLY A 13 1.24 4.10 11.42
N LEU A 14 1.00 4.15 10.10
CA LEU A 14 1.53 5.22 9.24
C LEU A 14 0.70 6.51 9.19
N ALA A 15 -0.54 6.51 9.67
CA ALA A 15 -1.38 7.71 9.68
C ALA A 15 -0.79 8.82 10.57
N ALA A 16 -0.06 8.45 11.63
CA ALA A 16 0.59 9.40 12.53
C ALA A 16 1.77 10.16 11.89
N LEU A 17 2.34 9.64 10.80
CA LEU A 17 3.59 10.18 10.22
C LEU A 17 3.42 11.12 9.06
N LEU A 18 2.33 10.97 8.33
CA LEU A 18 2.04 11.89 7.23
C LEU A 18 1.54 13.22 7.79
N GLY A 19 0.96 13.23 9.00
CA GLY A 19 0.28 14.42 9.51
C GLY A 19 -0.97 14.67 8.67
N ALA A 20 -2.09 15.01 9.30
CA ALA A 20 -3.33 15.21 8.57
C ALA A 20 -3.24 16.46 7.68
N SER A 21 -2.71 16.31 6.47
CA SER A 21 -2.79 17.32 5.41
C SER A 21 -4.22 17.33 4.89
N GLN A 22 -4.92 18.43 5.21
CA GLN A 22 -6.33 18.69 4.90
C GLN A 22 -6.51 18.90 3.39
N GLY A 23 -6.65 17.79 2.66
CA GLY A 23 -7.36 17.70 1.39
C GLY A 23 -8.27 16.49 1.47
N SER A 24 -9.47 16.53 0.91
CA SER A 24 -10.38 15.38 0.88
C SER A 24 -9.79 14.28 -0.02
N THR A 25 -8.91 13.46 0.51
CA THR A 25 -8.28 12.30 -0.16
C THR A 25 -9.08 11.01 0.06
N ASP A 26 -10.36 11.15 0.44
CA ASP A 26 -11.27 10.09 0.84
C ASP A 26 -12.24 9.67 -0.29
N CYS A 27 -11.93 10.03 -1.56
CA CYS A 27 -12.79 9.70 -2.70
C CYS A 27 -13.15 8.20 -2.77
N TYR A 28 -12.22 7.35 -2.34
CA TYR A 28 -12.33 5.89 -2.39
C TYR A 28 -12.53 5.24 -1.01
N GLY A 29 -12.78 6.03 0.05
CA GLY A 29 -12.83 5.56 1.43
C GLY A 29 -11.65 6.03 2.25
N SER A 30 -11.68 5.76 3.55
CA SER A 30 -10.66 6.18 4.51
C SER A 30 -10.05 4.99 5.24
N VAL A 31 -8.74 5.04 5.52
CA VAL A 31 -8.05 4.07 6.37
C VAL A 31 -8.74 3.94 7.73
N SER A 32 -9.27 5.04 8.27
CA SER A 32 -9.95 5.06 9.56
C SER A 32 -11.26 4.27 9.58
N GLY A 33 -11.89 4.07 8.41
CA GLY A 33 -13.11 3.28 8.25
C GLY A 33 -12.87 1.80 7.96
N ILE A 34 -11.62 1.37 7.80
CA ILE A 34 -11.29 -0.02 7.48
C ILE A 34 -11.12 -0.84 8.76
N GLU A 35 -12.06 -1.76 9.03
CA GLU A 35 -11.84 -2.79 10.04
C GLU A 35 -10.75 -3.79 9.59
N THR A 36 -9.79 -4.09 10.46
CA THR A 36 -8.59 -4.88 10.14
C THR A 36 -8.28 -5.89 11.23
N THR A 37 -7.88 -7.11 10.85
CA THR A 37 -7.31 -8.11 11.77
C THR A 37 -5.79 -8.02 11.86
N GLY A 38 -5.16 -7.12 11.12
CA GLY A 38 -3.71 -6.96 10.98
C GLY A 38 -2.99 -8.14 10.32
N ALA A 39 -1.67 -8.19 10.56
CA ALA A 39 -0.74 -9.11 9.90
C ALA A 39 -0.98 -10.55 10.36
N SER A 40 -1.08 -11.47 9.41
CA SER A 40 -1.10 -12.89 9.75
C SER A 40 0.23 -13.32 10.36
N CYS A 41 0.26 -14.44 11.09
CA CYS A 41 1.52 -15.01 11.58
C CYS A 41 2.47 -15.43 10.45
N LYS A 42 1.96 -15.67 9.23
CA LYS A 42 2.81 -15.94 8.06
C LYS A 42 3.57 -14.69 7.62
N THR A 43 3.01 -13.51 7.85
CA THR A 43 3.65 -12.22 7.60
C THR A 43 4.55 -11.83 8.77
N ALA A 44 4.08 -11.95 10.01
CA ALA A 44 4.82 -11.45 11.18
C ALA A 44 6.07 -12.29 11.54
N LYS A 45 6.07 -13.61 11.27
CA LYS A 45 7.21 -14.48 11.63
C LYS A 45 8.49 -14.17 10.84
N PRO A 46 8.45 -14.02 9.50
CA PRO A 46 9.61 -13.57 8.73
C PRO A 46 10.20 -12.23 9.22
N GLU A 47 9.37 -11.36 9.77
CA GLU A 47 9.76 -10.07 10.39
C GLU A 47 10.40 -10.23 11.78
N GLY A 48 10.58 -11.46 12.26
CA GLY A 48 11.12 -11.75 13.59
C GLY A 48 10.17 -11.43 14.74
N LEU A 49 8.86 -11.31 14.50
CA LEU A 49 7.87 -11.07 15.54
C LEU A 49 7.29 -12.39 16.08
N SER A 50 7.15 -12.46 17.41
CA SER A 50 6.54 -13.60 18.11
C SER A 50 5.02 -13.51 18.23
N TYR A 51 4.43 -12.41 17.76
CA TYR A 51 3.01 -12.11 17.79
C TYR A 51 2.51 -11.69 16.41
N CYS A 52 1.20 -11.69 16.24
CA CYS A 52 0.51 -11.43 14.99
C CYS A 52 -0.60 -10.40 15.23
N GLY A 53 -1.38 -10.10 14.20
CA GLY A 53 -2.52 -9.19 14.27
C GLY A 53 -2.12 -7.72 14.11
N VAL A 54 -3.00 -6.81 14.53
CA VAL A 54 -2.85 -5.36 14.34
C VAL A 54 -1.53 -4.84 14.91
N LYS A 55 -1.16 -5.28 16.12
CA LYS A 55 0.10 -4.89 16.75
C LYS A 55 1.33 -5.27 15.90
N ALA A 56 1.32 -6.44 15.26
CA ALA A 56 2.41 -6.85 14.40
C ALA A 56 2.50 -5.96 13.15
N SER A 57 1.36 -5.61 12.55
CA SER A 57 1.30 -4.64 11.45
C SER A 57 1.90 -3.29 11.87
N GLU A 58 1.50 -2.75 13.01
CA GLU A 58 1.98 -1.46 13.52
C GLU A 58 3.50 -1.48 13.76
N THR A 59 4.05 -2.55 14.35
CA THR A 59 5.49 -2.69 14.56
C THR A 59 6.28 -2.78 13.26
N ILE A 60 5.76 -3.46 12.23
CA ILE A 60 6.41 -3.52 10.91
C ILE A 60 6.39 -2.12 10.28
N ALA A 61 5.24 -1.47 10.28
CA ALA A 61 5.06 -0.10 9.81
C ALA A 61 6.01 0.90 10.50
N GLU A 62 6.21 0.78 11.80
CA GLU A 62 7.11 1.63 12.59
C GLU A 62 8.58 1.42 12.20
N ARG A 63 8.99 0.18 11.87
CA ARG A 63 10.36 -0.11 11.41
C ARG A 63 10.65 0.47 10.04
N ASP A 64 9.65 0.53 9.16
CA ASP A 64 9.80 1.07 7.82
C ASP A 64 9.89 2.59 7.78
N LEU A 65 9.71 3.23 8.93
CA LEU A 65 9.31 4.61 8.96
C LEU A 65 10.39 5.61 8.60
N GLU A 66 11.60 5.36 9.07
CA GLU A 66 12.78 6.14 8.70
C GLU A 66 13.00 6.10 7.19
N ALA A 67 12.88 4.92 6.59
CA ALA A 67 12.98 4.75 5.15
C ALA A 67 11.79 5.39 4.41
N MET A 68 10.58 5.35 4.97
CA MET A 68 9.39 5.96 4.38
C MET A 68 9.47 7.49 4.34
N ALA A 69 10.10 8.10 5.35
CA ALA A 69 10.14 9.55 5.51
C ALA A 69 10.72 10.28 4.28
N GLN A 70 11.67 9.67 3.57
CA GLN A 70 12.26 10.24 2.36
C GLN A 70 11.28 10.36 1.18
N TYR A 71 10.19 9.58 1.19
CA TYR A 71 9.16 9.58 0.14
C TYR A 71 7.88 10.32 0.55
N LYS A 72 7.82 10.86 1.77
CA LYS A 72 6.63 11.49 2.35
C LYS A 72 5.99 12.51 1.41
N THR A 73 6.78 13.47 0.93
CA THR A 73 6.28 14.53 0.02
C THR A 73 5.71 13.96 -1.27
N LEU A 74 6.41 13.00 -1.90
CA LEU A 74 5.93 12.36 -3.12
C LEU A 74 4.62 11.60 -2.89
N ILE A 75 4.51 10.87 -1.78
CA ILE A 75 3.31 10.12 -1.41
C ILE A 75 2.12 11.07 -1.16
N GLU A 76 2.36 12.19 -0.48
CA GLU A 76 1.34 13.22 -0.25
C GLU A 76 0.87 13.88 -1.55
N GLU A 77 1.80 14.22 -2.45
CA GLU A 77 1.51 14.82 -3.74
C GLU A 77 0.69 13.87 -4.63
N VAL A 78 1.11 12.61 -4.75
CA VAL A 78 0.38 11.59 -5.52
C VAL A 78 -0.98 11.30 -4.90
N GLY A 79 -1.06 11.16 -3.57
CA GLY A 79 -2.32 10.93 -2.87
C GLY A 79 -3.33 12.05 -3.11
N LYS A 80 -2.88 13.31 -3.04
CA LYS A 80 -3.72 14.47 -3.37
C LYS A 80 -4.15 14.47 -4.84
N LYS A 81 -3.22 14.21 -5.76
CA LYS A 81 -3.46 14.19 -7.21
C LYS A 81 -4.49 13.14 -7.63
N LEU A 82 -4.47 11.97 -6.99
CA LEU A 82 -5.34 10.84 -7.32
C LEU A 82 -6.53 10.68 -6.36
N CYS A 83 -6.67 11.58 -5.39
CA CYS A 83 -7.69 11.52 -4.34
C CYS A 83 -7.69 10.19 -3.56
N VAL A 84 -6.49 9.73 -3.19
CA VAL A 84 -6.26 8.52 -2.38
C VAL A 84 -5.52 8.95 -1.12
N GLU A 85 -5.94 8.48 0.05
CA GLU A 85 -5.25 8.84 1.29
C GLU A 85 -3.78 8.43 1.23
N PRO A 86 -2.84 9.37 1.49
CA PRO A 86 -1.41 9.09 1.51
C PRO A 86 -1.02 7.90 2.40
N ALA A 87 -1.76 7.67 3.49
CA ALA A 87 -1.54 6.54 4.40
C ALA A 87 -1.75 5.18 3.72
N ILE A 88 -2.70 5.07 2.78
CA ILE A 88 -2.96 3.85 2.00
C ILE A 88 -1.76 3.54 1.10
N ILE A 89 -1.28 4.56 0.38
CA ILE A 89 -0.11 4.44 -0.50
C ILE A 89 1.11 4.00 0.30
N ALA A 90 1.36 4.65 1.44
CA ALA A 90 2.50 4.34 2.27
C ALA A 90 2.41 2.94 2.92
N GLY A 91 1.21 2.51 3.33
CA GLY A 91 0.99 1.14 3.81
C GLY A 91 1.26 0.07 2.75
N ILE A 92 0.90 0.35 1.48
CA ILE A 92 1.25 -0.51 0.33
C ILE A 92 2.77 -0.54 0.15
N ILE A 93 3.44 0.61 0.14
CA ILE A 93 4.90 0.68 -0.04
C ILE A 93 5.65 -0.08 1.07
N SER A 94 5.20 0.04 2.32
CA SER A 94 5.74 -0.72 3.47
C SER A 94 5.65 -2.21 3.21
N ARG A 95 4.46 -2.72 2.85
CA ARG A 95 4.26 -4.14 2.59
C ARG A 95 5.02 -4.66 1.36
N GLU A 96 5.05 -3.89 0.28
CA GLU A 96 5.58 -4.36 -1.00
C GLU A 96 7.12 -4.31 -1.03
N SER A 97 7.74 -3.36 -0.33
CA SER A 97 9.17 -3.12 -0.49
C SER A 97 9.90 -2.69 0.78
N HIS A 98 9.26 -2.63 1.94
CA HIS A 98 9.81 -2.00 3.14
C HIS A 98 10.42 -0.63 2.81
N ALA A 99 9.65 0.21 2.12
CA ALA A 99 10.10 1.51 1.59
C ALA A 99 11.39 1.41 0.74
N GLY A 100 11.50 0.35 -0.06
CA GLY A 100 12.63 0.09 -0.96
C GLY A 100 13.81 -0.66 -0.35
N THR A 101 13.85 -0.89 0.97
CA THR A 101 15.03 -1.46 1.64
C THR A 101 15.34 -2.90 1.24
N ILE A 102 14.35 -3.64 0.76
CA ILE A 102 14.53 -5.03 0.29
C ILE A 102 14.74 -5.15 -1.24
N LEU A 103 14.73 -4.03 -1.98
CA LEU A 103 14.83 -4.03 -3.43
C LEU A 103 16.29 -4.05 -3.91
N LYS A 104 16.52 -4.63 -5.10
CA LYS A 104 17.81 -4.58 -5.81
C LYS A 104 17.62 -3.81 -7.12
N ASP A 105 18.20 -2.63 -7.21
CA ASP A 105 18.03 -1.70 -8.35
C ASP A 105 16.55 -1.46 -8.70
N GLY A 106 15.70 -1.40 -7.67
CA GLY A 106 14.26 -1.24 -7.81
C GLY A 106 13.47 -2.52 -8.09
N TRP A 107 14.12 -3.67 -8.24
CA TRP A 107 13.46 -4.93 -8.52
C TRP A 107 13.29 -5.79 -7.26
N GLY A 108 12.09 -6.35 -7.10
CA GLY A 108 11.73 -7.36 -6.10
C GLY A 108 11.02 -8.54 -6.75
N ASP A 109 10.40 -9.41 -5.95
CA ASP A 109 9.67 -10.61 -6.41
C ASP A 109 10.36 -11.40 -7.53
N ASN A 110 11.61 -11.83 -7.30
CA ASN A 110 12.43 -12.55 -8.28
C ASN A 110 12.58 -11.83 -9.63
N GLY A 111 12.53 -10.49 -9.61
CA GLY A 111 12.67 -9.62 -10.79
C GLY A 111 11.36 -9.34 -11.53
N ASN A 112 10.19 -9.64 -10.94
CA ASN A 112 8.89 -9.34 -11.56
C ASN A 112 8.30 -8.01 -11.09
N GLY A 113 8.40 -7.71 -9.79
CA GLY A 113 7.90 -6.48 -9.21
C GLY A 113 8.91 -5.33 -9.35
N PHE A 114 8.44 -4.18 -9.81
CA PHE A 114 9.25 -2.98 -9.96
C PHE A 114 8.84 -1.88 -8.99
N GLY A 115 9.83 -1.24 -8.37
CA GLY A 115 9.74 -0.04 -7.55
C GLY A 115 8.99 -0.18 -6.24
N LEU A 116 8.79 0.97 -5.57
CA LEU A 116 8.27 1.06 -4.20
C LEU A 116 6.92 0.33 -4.00
N MET A 117 6.05 0.39 -5.00
CA MET A 117 4.73 -0.28 -5.00
C MET A 117 4.69 -1.61 -5.77
N GLN A 118 5.85 -2.17 -6.15
CA GLN A 118 6.00 -3.47 -6.84
C GLN A 118 5.04 -3.70 -8.01
N VAL A 119 5.06 -2.81 -9.00
CA VAL A 119 4.29 -2.98 -10.24
C VAL A 119 4.80 -4.22 -10.99
N ASP A 120 3.94 -5.23 -11.15
CA ASP A 120 4.27 -6.48 -11.85
C ASP A 120 4.45 -6.23 -13.37
N LYS A 121 5.68 -6.45 -13.84
CA LYS A 121 6.07 -6.27 -15.25
C LYS A 121 5.32 -7.19 -16.22
N ASN A 122 4.79 -8.32 -15.73
CA ASN A 122 4.05 -9.27 -16.56
C ASN A 122 2.62 -8.80 -16.85
N SER A 123 2.13 -7.87 -16.03
CA SER A 123 0.78 -7.31 -16.14
C SER A 123 0.78 -5.87 -16.67
N HIS A 124 1.83 -5.09 -16.38
CA HIS A 124 1.96 -3.69 -16.77
C HIS A 124 3.41 -3.39 -17.19
N THR A 125 3.60 -2.42 -18.08
CA THR A 125 4.96 -1.89 -18.35
C THR A 125 5.33 -0.88 -17.26
N PRO A 126 6.36 -1.12 -16.42
CA PRO A 126 6.73 -0.17 -15.37
C PRO A 126 7.24 1.16 -15.95
N VAL A 127 6.93 2.29 -15.29
CA VAL A 127 7.31 3.62 -15.76
C VAL A 127 8.09 4.41 -14.71
N GLY A 128 8.99 5.28 -15.18
CA GLY A 128 9.81 6.12 -14.31
C GLY A 128 10.92 5.36 -13.58
N ALA A 129 11.62 6.07 -12.69
CA ALA A 129 12.55 5.41 -11.76
C ALA A 129 11.77 4.72 -10.64
N TRP A 130 12.34 3.65 -10.08
CA TRP A 130 11.71 2.76 -9.12
C TRP A 130 11.16 3.45 -7.85
N ASN A 131 11.65 4.64 -7.54
CA ASN A 131 11.27 5.48 -6.41
C ASN A 131 10.76 6.88 -6.80
N SER A 132 10.38 7.08 -8.08
CA SER A 132 9.93 8.37 -8.59
C SER A 132 8.43 8.63 -8.40
N GLU A 133 8.00 9.90 -8.50
CA GLU A 133 6.58 10.27 -8.55
C GLU A 133 5.82 9.51 -9.66
N ALA A 134 6.45 9.34 -10.83
CA ALA A 134 5.86 8.62 -11.96
C ALA A 134 5.53 7.16 -11.59
N HIS A 135 6.43 6.50 -10.85
CA HIS A 135 6.21 5.13 -10.38
C HIS A 135 5.10 5.05 -9.33
N ILE A 136 5.12 5.94 -8.33
CA ILE A 136 4.08 5.97 -7.28
C ILE A 136 2.71 6.33 -7.89
N THR A 137 2.67 7.23 -8.87
CA THR A 137 1.46 7.55 -9.65
C THR A 137 0.94 6.30 -10.36
N GLN A 138 1.79 5.56 -11.07
CA GLN A 138 1.40 4.33 -11.77
C GLN A 138 0.82 3.29 -10.81
N GLY A 139 1.51 2.99 -9.71
CA GLY A 139 1.04 2.04 -8.71
C GLY A 139 -0.31 2.44 -8.10
N THR A 140 -0.49 3.74 -7.86
CA THR A 140 -1.75 4.27 -7.30
C THR A 140 -2.89 4.26 -8.32
N ASP A 141 -2.63 4.51 -9.60
CA ASP A 141 -3.64 4.38 -10.67
C ASP A 141 -4.13 2.93 -10.83
N ILE A 142 -3.22 1.96 -10.74
CA ILE A 142 -3.57 0.53 -10.72
C ILE A 142 -4.48 0.23 -9.53
N LEU A 143 -4.14 0.70 -8.33
CA LEU A 143 -4.99 0.58 -7.13
C LEU A 143 -6.38 1.18 -7.37
N VAL A 144 -6.47 2.40 -7.92
CA VAL A 144 -7.73 3.08 -8.20
C VAL A 144 -8.59 2.28 -9.20
N SER A 145 -7.99 1.76 -10.27
CA SER A 145 -8.69 0.89 -11.24
C SER A 145 -9.28 -0.36 -10.57
N MET A 146 -8.49 -0.97 -9.69
CA MET A 146 -8.92 -2.13 -8.93
C MET A 146 -10.04 -1.83 -7.95
N ILE A 147 -9.99 -0.69 -7.24
CA ILE A 147 -11.09 -0.23 -6.37
C ILE A 147 -12.36 -0.03 -7.19
N LYS A 148 -12.30 0.67 -8.32
CA LYS A 148 -13.46 0.89 -9.22
C LYS A 148 -14.07 -0.42 -9.70
N THR A 149 -13.24 -1.44 -9.94
CA THR A 149 -13.72 -2.80 -10.28
C THR A 149 -14.51 -3.42 -9.13
N ILE A 150 -14.05 -3.27 -7.88
CA ILE A 150 -14.79 -3.72 -6.69
C ILE A 150 -16.08 -2.93 -6.49
N GLN A 151 -16.07 -1.61 -6.70
CA GLN A 151 -17.26 -0.76 -6.61
C GLN A 151 -18.35 -1.20 -7.59
N ALA A 152 -17.96 -1.51 -8.83
CA ALA A 152 -18.89 -2.02 -9.84
C ALA A 152 -19.45 -3.42 -9.47
N LYS A 153 -18.62 -4.28 -8.86
CA LYS A 153 -19.01 -5.63 -8.47
C LYS A 153 -19.89 -5.67 -7.21
N PHE A 154 -19.67 -4.75 -6.28
CA PHE A 154 -20.36 -4.69 -4.98
C PHE A 154 -20.88 -3.27 -4.70
N PRO A 155 -21.88 -2.80 -5.45
CA PRO A 155 -22.38 -1.43 -5.34
C PRO A 155 -23.11 -1.14 -4.02
N SER A 156 -23.56 -2.17 -3.29
CA SER A 156 -24.21 -2.03 -1.98
C SER A 156 -23.24 -1.91 -0.82
N TRP A 157 -21.95 -2.16 -1.02
CA TRP A 157 -20.93 -2.01 0.00
C TRP A 157 -20.61 -0.53 0.22
N THR A 158 -20.19 -0.17 1.44
CA THR A 158 -19.66 1.16 1.71
C THR A 158 -18.33 1.37 0.98
N LYS A 159 -17.90 2.62 0.80
CA LYS A 159 -16.58 2.91 0.21
C LYS A 159 -15.45 2.24 0.97
N ASP A 160 -15.49 2.24 2.30
CA ASP A 160 -14.47 1.60 3.13
C ASP A 160 -14.46 0.08 2.98
N GLN A 161 -15.63 -0.56 2.81
CA GLN A 161 -15.72 -1.99 2.49
C GLN A 161 -15.18 -2.30 1.10
N GLN A 162 -15.43 -1.44 0.11
CA GLN A 162 -14.90 -1.59 -1.26
C GLN A 162 -13.38 -1.42 -1.29
N LEU A 163 -12.87 -0.43 -0.55
CA LEU A 163 -11.44 -0.20 -0.37
C LEU A 163 -10.78 -1.40 0.31
N LYS A 164 -11.33 -1.87 1.44
CA LYS A 164 -10.89 -3.08 2.14
C LYS A 164 -10.90 -4.30 1.24
N GLY A 165 -11.96 -4.49 0.46
CA GLY A 165 -12.10 -5.61 -0.46
C GLY A 165 -10.96 -5.73 -1.47
N LYS A 166 -10.29 -4.61 -1.79
CA LYS A 166 -9.09 -4.65 -2.62
C LYS A 166 -7.77 -4.64 -1.84
N VAL A 167 -7.70 -3.87 -0.76
CA VAL A 167 -6.52 -3.84 0.12
C VAL A 167 -6.29 -5.19 0.80
N GLN A 168 -7.29 -6.08 0.91
CA GLN A 168 -7.12 -7.42 1.48
C GLN A 168 -6.99 -8.56 0.45
N ALA A 169 -7.35 -8.30 -0.81
CA ALA A 169 -7.29 -9.29 -1.88
C ALA A 169 -5.86 -9.49 -2.39
#